data_AF-A0A2D9IRM2-F1
#
_entry.id   AF-A0A2D9IRM2-F1
#
_cell.length_a   1.000
_cell.length_b   1.000
_cell.length_c   1.000
_cell.angle_alpha   90.00
_cell.angle_beta   90.00
_cell.angle_gamma   90.00
#
_symmetry.space_group_name_H-M   'P 1'
#
loop_
_entity.id
_entity.type
_entity.pdbx_description
1 polymer ?
#
loop_
_entity_poly.entity_id
_entity_poly.type
_entity_poly.pdbx_seq_one_letter_code
_entity_poly.pdbx_strand_id
1 'polypeptide(L)'
;MHEIKRIVVCTGPGNFNGIRASISAMKGVCCSLPIQLIGVNKFQALSKIYKSALISLKYRGNKIYWCISKNENPIFMSSSEIKDIQSSDDYSDLVVVGYRAEEIATSIKVKKFIEQDEISMQDLLQFSRKVVKPDKFLPKPLYISPSQSLFAKYKGPKILDKPLDVS
;
A
#
# COMPACT_ATOMS: atom_id res chain seq x y z
N MET A 1 23.95 -9.91 -21.58
CA MET A 1 23.16 -10.26 -20.38
C MET A 1 22.60 -8.98 -19.81
N HIS A 2 21.28 -8.82 -19.68
CA HIS A 2 20.71 -7.57 -19.15
C HIS A 2 20.99 -7.47 -17.64
N GLU A 3 21.74 -6.44 -17.24
CA GLU A 3 21.94 -6.14 -15.82
C GLU A 3 20.63 -5.64 -15.20
N ILE A 4 20.11 -6.37 -14.21
CA ILE A 4 18.97 -5.94 -13.42
C ILE A 4 19.44 -4.80 -12.52
N LYS A 5 18.96 -3.58 -12.75
CA LYS A 5 19.32 -2.39 -11.95
C LYS A 5 18.37 -2.12 -10.79
N ARG A 6 17.12 -2.60 -10.90
CA ARG A 6 16.05 -2.29 -9.96
C ARG A 6 15.15 -3.52 -9.76
N ILE A 7 14.75 -3.76 -8.52
CA ILE A 7 13.73 -4.74 -8.15
C ILE A 7 12.56 -4.00 -7.51
N VAL A 8 11.34 -4.38 -7.86
CA VAL A 8 10.11 -3.78 -7.32
C VAL A 8 9.44 -4.80 -6.39
N VAL A 9 9.05 -4.34 -5.20
CA VAL A 9 8.27 -5.12 -4.24
C VAL A 9 6.95 -4.43 -3.92
N CYS A 10 5.89 -5.23 -3.80
CA CYS A 10 4.60 -4.76 -3.33
C CYS A 10 4.64 -4.56 -1.81
N THR A 11 4.41 -3.33 -1.34
CA THR A 11 4.39 -3.03 0.10
C THR A 11 3.02 -3.20 0.75
N GLY A 12 2.00 -3.58 -0.03
CA GLY A 12 0.63 -3.83 0.44
C GLY A 12 -0.36 -2.73 0.06
N PRO A 13 -1.58 -2.74 0.62
CA PRO A 13 -2.09 -3.72 1.58
C PRO A 13 -2.32 -5.12 0.99
N GLY A 14 -2.51 -6.13 1.84
CA GLY A 14 -2.74 -7.52 1.42
C GLY A 14 -2.37 -8.55 2.47
N ASN A 15 -1.98 -9.75 2.04
CA ASN A 15 -1.53 -10.81 2.94
C ASN A 15 -0.28 -10.35 3.71
N PHE A 16 -0.49 -10.04 4.99
CA PHE A 16 0.50 -9.51 5.91
C PHE A 16 1.80 -10.32 5.95
N ASN A 17 1.70 -11.64 6.01
CA ASN A 17 2.86 -12.52 6.09
C ASN A 17 3.60 -12.58 4.75
N GLY A 18 2.87 -12.70 3.63
CA GLY A 18 3.46 -12.71 2.29
C GLY A 18 4.19 -11.41 1.95
N ILE A 19 3.62 -10.26 2.34
CA ILE A 19 4.24 -8.95 2.14
C ILE A 19 5.55 -8.84 2.92
N ARG A 20 5.58 -9.23 4.20
CA ARG A 20 6.84 -9.20 4.97
C ARG A 20 7.87 -10.18 4.44
N ALA A 21 7.48 -11.41 4.10
CA ALA A 21 8.38 -12.42 3.57
C ALA A 21 9.05 -11.94 2.27
N SER A 22 8.26 -11.45 1.31
CA SER A 22 8.79 -10.94 0.03
C SER A 22 9.71 -9.73 0.21
N ILE A 23 9.32 -8.76 1.04
CA ILE A 23 10.15 -7.59 1.34
C ILE A 23 11.47 -8.03 1.99
N SER A 24 11.44 -8.90 3.01
CA SER A 24 12.65 -9.36 3.69
C SER A 24 13.58 -10.14 2.76
N ALA A 25 13.04 -11.02 1.91
CA ALA A 25 13.83 -11.75 0.93
C ALA A 25 14.54 -10.80 -0.05
N MET A 26 13.82 -9.82 -0.59
CA MET A 26 14.40 -8.89 -1.57
C MET A 26 15.36 -7.89 -0.93
N LYS A 27 15.16 -7.53 0.35
CA LYS A 27 16.16 -6.78 1.12
C LYS A 27 17.48 -7.55 1.22
N GLY A 28 17.43 -8.85 1.50
CA GLY A 28 18.62 -9.71 1.52
C GLY A 28 19.36 -9.69 0.17
N VAL A 29 18.62 -9.90 -0.93
CA VAL A 29 19.19 -9.87 -2.29
C VAL A 29 19.83 -8.52 -2.62
N CYS A 30 19.12 -7.41 -2.37
CA CYS A 30 19.60 -6.06 -2.71
C CYS A 30 20.66 -5.52 -1.74
N CYS A 31 20.87 -6.16 -0.58
CA CYS A 31 21.99 -5.83 0.31
C CYS A 31 23.32 -6.33 -0.27
N SER A 32 23.29 -7.48 -0.95
CA SER A 32 24.49 -8.14 -1.48
C SER A 32 24.84 -7.76 -2.92
N LEU A 33 23.93 -7.07 -3.62
CA LEU A 33 24.07 -6.71 -5.03
C LEU A 33 23.84 -5.20 -5.22
N PRO A 34 24.45 -4.55 -6.23
CA PRO A 34 24.21 -3.14 -6.55
C PRO A 34 22.85 -2.91 -7.23
N ILE A 35 21.79 -3.47 -6.67
CA ILE A 35 20.42 -3.44 -7.18
C ILE A 35 19.57 -2.57 -6.26
N GLN A 36 18.85 -1.62 -6.84
CA GLN A 36 17.96 -0.76 -6.10
C GLN A 36 16.63 -1.46 -5.79
N LEU A 37 16.20 -1.46 -4.53
CA LEU A 37 14.92 -2.01 -4.11
C LEU A 37 13.85 -0.92 -4.01
N ILE A 38 12.80 -1.00 -4.82
CA ILE A 38 11.69 -0.04 -4.87
C ILE A 38 10.45 -0.66 -4.24
N GLY A 39 9.88 0.04 -3.26
CA GLY A 39 8.58 -0.32 -2.67
C GLY A 39 7.45 0.42 -3.36
N VAL A 40 6.45 -0.30 -3.86
CA VAL A 40 5.22 0.28 -4.41
C VAL A 40 4.03 -0.31 -3.67
N ASN A 41 3.16 0.54 -3.14
CA ASN A 41 1.93 0.06 -2.54
C ASN A 41 0.82 -0.09 -3.60
N LYS A 42 -0.17 -0.92 -3.32
CA LYS A 42 -1.27 -1.25 -4.22
C LYS A 42 -2.14 -0.03 -4.58
N PHE A 43 -2.30 0.92 -3.65
CA PHE A 43 -3.02 2.15 -3.96
C PHE A 43 -2.26 3.02 -4.96
N GLN A 44 -0.96 3.18 -4.78
CA GLN A 44 -0.09 3.87 -5.73
C GLN A 44 -0.19 3.26 -7.13
N ALA A 45 -0.13 1.92 -7.21
CA ALA A 45 -0.25 1.20 -8.48
C ALA A 45 -1.58 1.48 -9.19
N LEU A 46 -2.70 1.56 -8.46
CA LEU A 46 -4.03 1.83 -9.02
C LEU A 46 -4.36 3.32 -9.19
N SER A 47 -3.57 4.22 -8.61
CA SER A 47 -3.89 5.65 -8.63
C SER A 47 -3.88 6.24 -10.05
N LYS A 48 -3.30 5.53 -11.03
CA LYS A 48 -3.17 5.91 -12.46
C LYS A 48 -2.80 7.40 -12.59
N ILE A 49 -3.17 8.05 -13.69
CA ILE A 49 -2.88 9.49 -13.95
C ILE A 49 -4.06 10.36 -13.43
N TYR A 50 -4.79 9.89 -12.41
CA TYR A 50 -5.95 10.64 -11.91
C TYR A 50 -5.49 11.71 -10.91
N LYS A 51 -5.98 12.94 -11.12
CA LYS A 51 -5.75 14.06 -10.19
C LYS A 51 -6.37 13.80 -8.82
N SER A 52 -7.53 13.14 -8.78
CA SER A 52 -8.25 12.78 -7.56
C SER A 52 -8.92 11.42 -7.74
N ALA A 53 -8.64 10.46 -6.86
CA ALA A 53 -9.22 9.13 -6.93
C ALA A 53 -9.52 8.55 -5.55
N LEU A 54 -10.64 7.84 -5.42
CA LEU A 54 -10.87 6.91 -4.31
C LEU A 54 -10.51 5.53 -4.81
N ILE A 55 -9.53 4.91 -4.16
CA ILE A 55 -9.01 3.61 -4.58
C ILE A 55 -9.47 2.57 -3.58
N SER A 56 -10.14 1.53 -4.04
CA SER A 56 -10.63 0.43 -3.23
C SER A 56 -9.92 -0.88 -3.56
N LEU A 57 -9.62 -1.66 -2.53
CA LEU A 57 -8.94 -2.94 -2.63
C LEU A 57 -9.67 -3.95 -1.76
N LYS A 58 -9.79 -5.18 -2.26
CA LYS A 58 -10.39 -6.28 -1.53
C LYS A 58 -9.71 -6.51 -0.18
N TYR A 59 -10.51 -6.68 0.86
CA TYR A 59 -10.06 -7.10 2.19
C TYR A 59 -10.92 -8.28 2.70
N ARG A 60 -10.69 -8.72 3.95
CA ARG A 60 -11.34 -9.89 4.53
C ARG A 60 -12.78 -9.57 4.92
N GLY A 61 -13.68 -10.54 4.69
CA GLY A 61 -15.11 -10.40 4.99
C GLY A 61 -15.76 -9.32 4.12
N ASN A 62 -16.65 -8.52 4.71
CA ASN A 62 -17.34 -7.42 4.03
C ASN A 62 -16.56 -6.09 4.04
N LYS A 63 -15.33 -6.09 4.54
CA LYS A 63 -14.49 -4.90 4.61
C LYS A 63 -13.66 -4.75 3.34
N ILE A 64 -13.26 -3.52 3.08
CA ILE A 64 -12.32 -3.15 2.03
C ILE A 64 -11.19 -2.32 2.63
N TYR A 65 -10.03 -2.37 1.97
CA TYR A 65 -9.05 -1.31 2.12
C TYR A 65 -9.40 -0.21 1.14
N TRP A 66 -9.34 1.05 1.58
CA TRP A 66 -9.57 2.16 0.68
C TRP A 66 -8.68 3.35 1.02
N CYS A 67 -8.43 4.17 0.01
CA CYS A 67 -7.69 5.40 0.17
C CYS A 67 -8.33 6.52 -0.66
N ILE A 68 -8.07 7.76 -0.26
CA ILE A 68 -8.24 8.93 -1.12
C ILE A 68 -6.85 9.34 -1.58
N SER A 69 -6.67 9.44 -2.88
CA SER A 69 -5.44 9.84 -3.53
C SER A 69 -5.64 11.18 -4.23
N LYS A 70 -4.70 12.12 -4.02
CA LYS A 70 -4.60 13.36 -4.80
C LYS A 70 -3.24 13.42 -5.48
N ASN A 71 -3.22 13.66 -6.79
CA ASN A 71 -2.01 13.67 -7.61
C ASN A 71 -1.12 12.44 -7.34
N GLU A 72 -1.72 11.25 -7.40
CA GLU A 72 -1.04 9.95 -7.21
C GLU A 72 -0.52 9.67 -5.78
N ASN A 73 -0.76 10.57 -4.84
CA ASN A 73 -0.35 10.43 -3.46
C ASN A 73 -1.56 10.14 -2.56
N PRO A 74 -1.57 8.98 -1.86
CA PRO A 74 -2.58 8.69 -0.85
C PRO A 74 -2.52 9.73 0.28
N ILE A 75 -3.59 10.49 0.47
CA ILE A 75 -3.73 11.49 1.55
C ILE A 75 -4.51 10.93 2.74
N PHE A 76 -5.30 9.90 2.52
CA PHE A 76 -6.06 9.21 3.55
C PHE A 76 -6.12 7.71 3.21
N MET A 77 -5.99 6.85 4.22
CA MET A 77 -6.08 5.40 4.06
C MET A 77 -6.84 4.81 5.24
N SER A 78 -7.76 3.89 4.96
CA SER A 78 -8.55 3.21 5.99
C SER A 78 -8.92 1.78 5.58
N SER A 79 -9.47 1.05 6.53
CA SER A 79 -10.14 -0.24 6.29
C SER A 79 -11.49 -0.24 6.98
N SER A 80 -12.58 -0.31 6.22
CA SER A 80 -13.96 -0.26 6.71
C SER A 80 -14.90 -1.04 5.79
N GLU A 81 -16.18 -1.13 6.15
CA GLU A 81 -17.20 -1.53 5.18
C GLU A 81 -17.49 -0.36 4.21
N ILE A 82 -18.08 -0.66 3.05
CA ILE A 82 -18.42 0.36 2.03
C ILE A 82 -19.40 1.39 2.58
N LYS A 83 -20.41 0.95 3.35
CA LYS A 83 -21.43 1.82 3.96
C LYS A 83 -20.86 2.86 4.93
N ASP A 84 -19.67 2.60 5.48
CA ASP A 84 -19.01 3.48 6.44
C ASP A 84 -18.14 4.54 5.74
N ILE A 85 -18.05 4.53 4.41
CA ILE A 85 -17.34 5.55 3.63
C ILE A 85 -18.19 6.83 3.66
N GLN A 86 -17.95 7.63 4.70
CA GLN A 86 -18.50 8.98 4.85
C GLN A 86 -17.61 9.96 4.08
N SER A 87 -18.20 10.69 3.16
CA SER A 87 -17.49 11.61 2.28
C SER A 87 -17.89 13.04 2.66
N SER A 88 -17.10 13.73 3.49
CA SER A 88 -17.39 15.10 3.96
C SER A 88 -17.05 16.19 2.95
N ASP A 89 -16.21 15.89 1.96
CA ASP A 89 -15.72 16.85 0.97
C ASP A 89 -16.53 16.77 -0.34
N ASP A 90 -16.48 17.82 -1.15
CA ASP A 90 -17.05 17.83 -2.50
C ASP A 90 -16.17 16.96 -3.42
N TYR A 91 -16.66 15.76 -3.77
CA TYR A 91 -15.95 14.76 -4.59
C TYR A 91 -16.40 14.75 -6.05
N SER A 92 -16.97 15.85 -6.55
CA SER A 92 -17.48 15.95 -7.92
C SER A 92 -16.45 15.56 -9.01
N ASP A 93 -15.16 15.81 -8.78
CA ASP A 93 -14.05 15.47 -9.69
C ASP A 93 -13.37 14.11 -9.41
N LEU A 94 -13.84 13.37 -8.40
CA LEU A 94 -13.22 12.11 -7.99
C LEU A 94 -13.59 10.96 -8.94
N VAL A 95 -12.62 10.06 -9.17
CA VAL A 95 -12.84 8.78 -9.86
C VAL A 95 -12.70 7.65 -8.85
N VAL A 96 -13.66 6.74 -8.79
CA VAL A 96 -13.54 5.53 -7.96
C VAL A 96 -12.84 4.44 -8.75
N VAL A 97 -11.79 3.81 -8.21
CA VAL A 97 -11.01 2.80 -8.92
C VAL A 97 -10.76 1.59 -8.04
N GLY A 98 -11.00 0.39 -8.56
CA GLY A 98 -10.60 -0.85 -7.91
C GLY A 98 -11.78 -1.78 -7.58
N TYR A 99 -11.71 -2.44 -6.43
CA TYR A 99 -12.67 -3.47 -6.02
C TYR A 99 -14.00 -2.88 -5.56
N ARG A 100 -15.11 -3.33 -6.13
CA ARG A 100 -16.49 -2.82 -5.91
C ARG A 100 -16.58 -1.31 -6.19
N ALA A 101 -15.89 -0.84 -7.23
CA ALA A 101 -15.82 0.58 -7.56
C ALA A 101 -17.19 1.16 -7.93
N GLU A 102 -18.01 0.41 -8.68
CA GLU A 102 -19.37 0.81 -9.04
C GLU A 102 -20.27 1.03 -7.81
N GLU A 103 -20.25 0.10 -6.86
CA GLU A 103 -21.04 0.18 -5.64
C GLU A 103 -20.61 1.36 -4.76
N ILE A 104 -19.31 1.55 -4.60
CA ILE A 104 -18.76 2.67 -3.83
C ILE A 104 -19.17 3.98 -4.50
N ALA A 105 -18.99 4.11 -5.82
CA ALA A 105 -19.35 5.30 -6.58
C ALA A 105 -20.83 5.66 -6.43
N THR A 106 -21.70 4.64 -6.45
CA THR A 106 -23.14 4.82 -6.20
C THR A 106 -23.40 5.32 -4.77
N SER A 107 -22.75 4.72 -3.77
CA SER A 107 -22.88 5.10 -2.35
C SER A 107 -22.46 6.55 -2.09
N ILE A 108 -21.39 7.03 -2.74
CA ILE A 108 -20.86 8.40 -2.56
C ILE A 108 -21.33 9.38 -3.65
N LYS A 109 -22.26 8.96 -4.52
CA LYS A 109 -22.84 9.77 -5.62
C LYS A 109 -21.81 10.31 -6.63
N VAL A 110 -20.75 9.54 -6.90
CA VAL A 110 -19.73 9.84 -7.91
C VAL A 110 -20.10 9.15 -9.23
N LYS A 111 -19.96 9.87 -10.36
CA LYS A 111 -20.34 9.33 -11.69
C LYS A 111 -19.28 8.45 -12.34
N LYS A 112 -18.00 8.67 -12.02
CA LYS A 112 -16.87 8.03 -12.69
C LYS A 112 -16.33 6.89 -11.82
N PHE A 113 -16.36 5.68 -12.36
CA PHE A 113 -15.75 4.53 -11.71
C PHE A 113 -15.02 3.62 -12.71
N ILE A 114 -14.05 2.86 -12.22
CA ILE A 114 -13.29 1.88 -12.98
C ILE A 114 -13.14 0.64 -12.10
N GLU A 115 -13.86 -0.42 -12.48
CA GLU A 115 -13.79 -1.70 -11.80
C GLU A 115 -12.45 -2.38 -12.09
N GLN A 116 -11.71 -2.74 -11.04
CA GLN A 116 -10.44 -3.45 -11.14
C GLN A 116 -10.21 -4.26 -9.87
N ASP A 117 -10.58 -5.54 -9.90
CA ASP A 117 -10.51 -6.42 -8.72
C ASP A 117 -9.09 -6.75 -8.27
N GLU A 118 -8.16 -6.81 -9.24
CA GLU A 118 -6.79 -7.24 -9.00
C GLU A 118 -5.77 -6.27 -9.59
N ILE A 119 -4.62 -6.21 -8.93
CA ILE A 119 -3.46 -5.44 -9.38
C ILE A 119 -2.52 -6.39 -10.09
N SER A 120 -2.17 -6.01 -11.31
CA SER A 120 -1.19 -6.73 -12.11
C SER A 120 0.24 -6.31 -11.72
N MET A 121 1.21 -7.15 -12.08
CA MET A 121 2.63 -6.79 -11.93
C MET A 121 3.01 -5.62 -12.85
N GLN A 122 2.30 -5.46 -13.96
CA GLN A 122 2.46 -4.36 -14.91
C GLN A 122 2.10 -3.02 -14.27
N ASP A 123 1.04 -2.96 -13.45
CA ASP A 123 0.65 -1.74 -12.73
C ASP A 123 1.75 -1.30 -11.75
N LEU A 124 2.30 -2.25 -10.98
CA LEU A 124 3.42 -2.01 -10.07
C LEU A 124 4.66 -1.52 -10.82
N LEU A 125 4.98 -2.16 -11.95
CA LEU A 125 6.12 -1.79 -12.77
C LEU A 125 5.94 -0.40 -13.39
N GLN A 126 4.75 -0.09 -13.91
CA GLN A 126 4.43 1.21 -14.50
C GLN A 126 4.57 2.33 -13.47
N PHE A 127 4.06 2.14 -12.25
CA PHE A 127 4.21 3.12 -11.18
C PHE A 127 5.68 3.27 -10.77
N SER A 128 6.42 2.16 -10.62
CA SER A 128 7.83 2.21 -10.17
C SER A 128 8.76 2.98 -11.11
N ARG A 129 8.43 3.10 -12.40
CA ARG A 129 9.18 3.93 -13.38
C ARG A 129 9.20 5.41 -13.01
N LYS A 130 8.17 5.91 -12.31
CA LYS A 130 8.09 7.30 -11.83
C LYS A 130 8.94 7.54 -10.57
N VAL A 131 9.39 6.48 -9.91
CA VAL A 131 10.23 6.57 -8.70
C VAL A 131 11.67 6.86 -9.13
N VAL A 132 12.02 8.15 -9.10
CA VAL A 132 13.36 8.63 -9.49
C VAL A 132 14.39 8.36 -8.40
N LYS A 133 14.02 8.63 -7.14
CA LYS A 133 14.81 8.35 -5.94
C LYS A 133 13.94 7.53 -4.99
N PRO A 134 14.23 6.24 -4.75
CA PRO A 134 13.60 5.54 -3.65
C PRO A 134 14.07 6.15 -2.33
N ASP A 135 13.26 5.97 -1.29
CA ASP A 135 13.64 6.36 0.05
C ASP A 135 15.03 5.80 0.42
N LYS A 136 15.79 6.59 1.21
CA LYS A 136 17.04 6.13 1.84
C LYS A 136 16.84 4.85 2.65
N PHE A 137 15.61 4.60 3.11
CA PHE A 137 15.24 3.40 3.84
C PHE A 137 14.68 2.33 2.91
N LEU A 138 15.15 1.10 3.10
CA LEU A 138 14.60 -0.08 2.44
C LEU A 138 13.07 -0.16 2.64
N PRO A 139 12.30 -0.59 1.62
CA PRO A 139 10.84 -0.61 1.68
C PRO A 139 10.28 -1.24 2.95
N LYS A 140 9.19 -0.68 3.47
CA LYS A 140 8.49 -1.18 4.64
C LYS A 140 7.07 -1.60 4.23
N PRO A 141 6.49 -2.64 4.87
CA PRO A 141 5.09 -2.95 4.68
C PRO A 141 4.20 -1.76 5.04
N LEU A 142 3.14 -1.56 4.28
CA LEU A 142 2.07 -0.62 4.57
C LEU A 142 1.10 -1.26 5.56
N TYR A 143 0.96 -0.65 6.73
CA TYR A 143 0.06 -1.10 7.78
C TYR A 143 -1.14 -0.17 7.85
N ILE A 144 -2.34 -0.70 7.61
CA ILE A 144 -3.59 0.09 7.58
C ILE A 144 -4.50 -0.27 8.74
N SER A 145 -4.62 -1.57 9.08
CA SER A 145 -5.49 -1.96 10.18
C SER A 145 -4.82 -1.68 11.55
N PRO A 146 -5.62 -1.46 12.62
CA PRO A 146 -5.08 -1.30 13.97
C PRO A 146 -4.21 -2.47 14.42
N SER A 147 -4.61 -3.70 14.10
CA SER A 147 -3.86 -4.92 14.41
C SER A 147 -2.49 -4.98 13.71
N GLN A 148 -2.40 -4.52 12.47
CA GLN A 148 -1.13 -4.44 11.73
C GLN A 148 -0.22 -3.33 12.28
N SER A 149 -0.82 -2.21 12.70
CA SER A 149 -0.09 -1.04 13.19
C SER A 149 0.69 -1.31 14.47
N LEU A 150 0.31 -2.31 15.27
CA LEU A 150 1.07 -2.76 16.44
C LEU A 150 2.49 -3.20 16.07
N PHE A 151 2.68 -3.85 14.92
CA PHE A 151 3.98 -4.28 14.44
C PHE A 151 4.86 -3.11 13.98
N ALA A 152 4.24 -2.02 13.51
CA ALA A 152 4.96 -0.80 13.16
C ALA A 152 5.51 -0.08 14.40
N LYS A 153 4.76 -0.17 15.52
CA LYS A 153 5.04 0.52 16.78
C LYS A 153 5.93 -0.29 17.73
N TYR A 154 6.12 -1.58 17.47
CA TYR A 154 6.93 -2.45 18.31
C TYR A 154 8.40 -1.99 18.31
N LYS A 155 8.90 -1.60 19.49
CA LYS A 155 10.28 -1.11 19.68
C LYS A 155 11.29 -2.20 20.04
N GLY A 156 10.89 -3.48 20.00
CA GLY A 156 11.70 -4.56 20.57
C GLY A 156 11.51 -4.70 22.08
N PRO A 157 12.05 -5.77 22.68
CA PRO A 157 12.18 -5.83 24.12
C PRO A 157 13.10 -4.70 24.58
N LYS A 158 12.81 -4.10 25.75
CA LYS A 158 13.83 -3.33 26.46
C LYS A 158 14.90 -4.33 26.89
N ILE A 159 16.02 -4.37 26.17
CA ILE A 159 17.18 -5.13 26.61
C ILE A 159 17.60 -4.50 27.93
N LEU A 160 17.62 -5.30 29.01
CA LEU A 160 18.14 -4.83 30.28
C LEU A 160 19.64 -4.58 30.07
N ASP A 161 20.09 -3.34 30.26
CA ASP A 161 21.53 -2.99 30.19
C ASP A 161 22.34 -3.65 31.33
N LYS A 162 21.65 -4.24 32.31
CA LYS A 162 22.25 -4.99 33.41
C LYS A 162 21.80 -6.45 33.35
N PRO A 163 22.70 -7.41 33.60
CA PRO A 163 22.32 -8.81 33.77
C PRO A 163 21.24 -8.90 34.86
N LEU A 164 20.27 -9.81 34.68
CA LEU A 164 19.34 -10.17 35.74
C LEU A 164 20.19 -10.66 36.91
N ASP A 165 20.15 -9.97 38.04
CA ASP A 165 20.72 -10.48 39.29
C ASP A 165 19.99 -11.79 39.59
N VAL A 166 20.65 -12.89 39.26
CA VAL A 166 20.27 -14.24 39.66
C VAL A 166 20.68 -14.35 41.12
N SER A 167 19.74 -14.00 42.01
CA SER A 167 19.78 -14.33 43.44
C SER A 167 19.43 -15.79 43.69
#